data_AF-A0A536H780-F1
#
_entry.id   AF-A0A536H780-F1
#
_cell.length_a   1.000
_cell.length_b   1.000
_cell.length_c   1.000
_cell.angle_alpha   90.00
_cell.angle_beta   90.00
_cell.angle_gamma   90.00
#
_symmetry.space_group_name_H-M   'P 1'
#
loop_
_entity.id
_entity.type
_entity.pdbx_description
1 polymer ?
#
loop_
_entity_poly.entity_id
_entity_poly.type
_entity_poly.pdbx_seq_one_letter_code
_entity_poly.pdbx_strand_id
1 'polypeptide(L)'
;MAVAIRQMTYAQAINEAMRLEMRRDPRVILMGEDVAGGATVTGFESEDAWGGVLGVTKGLVQEFGRERVLDTPITEAGFIGAAVGAAATGL
;
A
#
# COMPACT_ATOMS: atom_id res chain seq x y z
N MET A 1 11.48 35.61 5.48
CA MET A 1 11.17 34.75 4.31
C MET A 1 9.77 34.19 4.50
N ALA A 2 8.92 34.20 3.48
CA ALA A 2 7.63 33.53 3.55
C ALA A 2 7.86 32.02 3.58
N VAL A 3 7.26 31.33 4.56
CA VAL A 3 7.25 29.87 4.62
C VAL A 3 6.35 29.40 3.48
N ALA A 4 6.89 28.65 2.53
CA ALA A 4 6.08 28.03 1.49
C ALA A 4 5.21 26.94 2.12
N ILE A 5 3.88 27.09 2.02
CA ILE A 5 2.94 26.08 2.49
C ILE A 5 2.86 24.97 1.44
N ARG A 6 3.20 23.74 1.83
CA ARG A 6 3.02 22.56 0.98
C ARG A 6 1.53 22.20 0.94
N GLN A 7 0.92 22.30 -0.23
CA GLN A 7 -0.47 21.88 -0.46
C GLN A 7 -0.51 20.49 -1.08
N MET A 8 -1.33 19.61 -0.53
CA MET A 8 -1.52 18.23 -0.98
C MET A 8 -2.98 17.82 -0.82
N THR A 9 -3.45 16.90 -1.65
CA THR A 9 -4.72 16.20 -1.39
C THR A 9 -4.57 15.23 -0.23
N TYR A 10 -5.68 14.83 0.40
CA TYR A 10 -5.64 13.78 1.43
C TYR A 10 -5.04 12.47 0.92
N ALA A 11 -5.38 12.07 -0.31
CA ALA A 11 -4.82 10.87 -0.93
C ALA A 11 -3.29 10.94 -1.05
N GLN A 12 -2.76 12.10 -1.48
CA GLN A 12 -1.31 12.32 -1.56
C GLN A 12 -0.66 12.29 -0.18
N ALA A 13 -1.28 12.90 0.84
CA ALA A 13 -0.76 12.93 2.19
C ALA A 13 -0.71 11.53 2.83
N ILE A 14 -1.76 10.71 2.63
CA ILE A 14 -1.81 9.32 3.12
C ILE A 14 -0.77 8.47 2.37
N ASN A 15 -0.68 8.58 1.05
CA ASN A 15 0.31 7.88 0.23
C ASN A 15 1.75 8.22 0.67
N GLU A 16 2.04 9.50 0.93
CA GLU A 16 3.34 9.94 1.40
C GLU A 16 3.65 9.40 2.79
N ALA A 17 2.71 9.45 3.73
CA ALA A 17 2.90 8.91 5.07
C ALA A 17 3.23 7.41 5.03
N MET A 18 2.49 6.63 4.24
CA MET A 18 2.78 5.20 4.03
C MET A 18 4.17 5.00 3.43
N ARG A 19 4.52 5.74 2.37
CA ARG A 19 5.83 5.65 1.73
C ARG A 19 6.98 5.95 2.70
N LEU A 20 6.84 6.98 3.54
CA LEU A 20 7.85 7.36 4.51
C LEU A 20 8.07 6.24 5.54
N GLU A 21 7.01 5.67 6.10
CA GLU A 21 7.14 4.59 7.08
C GLU A 21 7.63 3.28 6.45
N MET A 22 7.21 2.96 5.22
CA MET A 22 7.71 1.78 4.50
C MET A 22 9.21 1.88 4.16
N ARG A 23 9.72 3.09 3.89
CA ARG A 23 11.18 3.35 3.76
C ARG A 23 11.90 3.24 5.09
N ARG A 24 11.28 3.75 6.15
CA ARG A 24 11.88 3.82 7.49
C ARG A 24 12.01 2.43 8.14
N ASP A 25 11.01 1.58 8.02
CA ASP A 25 10.99 0.25 8.62
C ASP A 25 10.70 -0.83 7.56
N PRO A 26 11.65 -1.75 7.32
CA PRO A 26 11.48 -2.81 6.33
C PRO A 26 10.39 -3.84 6.68
N ARG A 27 9.80 -3.79 7.88
CA ARG A 27 8.72 -4.69 8.31
C ARG A 27 7.31 -4.19 7.97
N VAL A 28 7.16 -2.88 7.67
CA VAL A 28 5.84 -2.28 7.43
C VAL A 28 5.22 -2.78 6.13
N ILE A 29 4.25 -3.67 6.19
CA ILE A 29 3.54 -4.12 4.98
C ILE A 29 2.23 -3.33 4.79
N LEU A 30 1.78 -3.26 3.55
CA LEU A 30 0.45 -2.84 3.17
C LEU A 30 -0.29 -4.06 2.61
N MET A 31 -1.39 -4.48 3.24
CA MET A 31 -2.27 -5.51 2.71
C MET A 31 -3.71 -5.00 2.65
N GLY A 32 -4.44 -5.40 1.61
CA GLY A 32 -5.86 -5.13 1.48
C GLY A 32 -6.37 -5.44 0.08
N GLU A 33 -7.66 -5.18 -0.14
CA GLU A 33 -8.29 -5.40 -1.42
C GLU A 33 -7.82 -4.34 -2.44
N ASP A 34 -7.35 -4.82 -3.59
CA ASP A 34 -6.90 -4.01 -4.74
C ASP A 34 -5.79 -2.99 -4.46
N VAL A 35 -4.99 -3.14 -3.39
CA VAL A 35 -3.98 -2.15 -2.98
C VAL A 35 -2.71 -2.16 -3.84
N ALA A 36 -2.36 -3.28 -4.46
CA ALA A 36 -1.23 -3.41 -5.37
C ALA A 36 -1.67 -3.38 -6.84
N GLY A 37 -2.92 -3.71 -7.15
CA GLY A 37 -3.46 -3.58 -8.51
C GLY A 37 -3.40 -4.86 -9.35
N GLY A 38 -3.73 -6.01 -8.78
CA GLY A 38 -4.27 -7.15 -9.53
C GLY A 38 -3.25 -7.93 -10.38
N ALA A 39 -2.01 -8.07 -9.93
CA ALA A 39 -0.95 -8.70 -10.75
C ALA A 39 -1.11 -10.20 -11.01
N THR A 40 -2.15 -10.85 -10.49
CA THR A 40 -2.46 -12.25 -10.81
C THR A 40 -3.37 -12.39 -12.04
N VAL A 41 -3.81 -11.28 -12.64
CA VAL A 41 -4.65 -11.30 -13.84
C VAL A 41 -3.75 -11.41 -15.09
N THR A 42 -3.79 -12.56 -15.75
CA THR A 42 -3.09 -12.78 -17.02
C THR A 42 -3.56 -11.76 -18.06
N GLY A 43 -2.63 -10.99 -18.62
CA GLY A 43 -2.91 -9.94 -19.62
C GLY A 43 -2.89 -8.50 -19.07
N PHE A 44 -2.71 -8.32 -17.76
CA PHE A 44 -2.37 -7.03 -17.18
C PHE A 44 -0.85 -6.97 -16.91
N GLU A 45 -0.14 -6.11 -17.64
CA GLU A 45 1.33 -5.96 -17.53
C GLU A 45 1.74 -4.95 -16.45
N SER A 46 0.82 -4.12 -15.97
CA SER A 46 1.13 -3.13 -14.94
C SER A 46 1.14 -3.78 -13.56
N GLU A 47 2.28 -3.70 -12.87
CA GLU A 47 2.38 -4.12 -11.46
C GLU A 47 1.52 -3.27 -10.52
N ASP A 48 1.10 -2.08 -10.98
CA ASP A 48 0.24 -1.11 -10.29
C ASP A 48 -0.86 -0.62 -11.24
N ALA A 49 -2.05 -1.20 -11.14
CA ALA A 49 -3.15 -0.85 -12.04
C ALA A 49 -3.60 0.61 -11.89
N TRP A 50 -3.79 1.08 -10.65
CA TRP A 50 -4.30 2.43 -10.35
C TRP A 50 -3.79 3.03 -9.04
N GLY A 51 -3.08 2.25 -8.22
CA GLY A 51 -2.71 2.64 -6.87
C GLY A 51 -3.84 2.48 -5.88
N GLY A 52 -4.51 1.33 -5.86
CA GLY A 52 -5.74 1.17 -5.09
C GLY A 52 -6.95 1.71 -5.82
N VAL A 53 -8.15 1.27 -5.44
CA VAL A 53 -9.43 1.71 -6.03
C VAL A 53 -9.64 3.23 -6.05
N LEU A 54 -8.96 3.97 -5.16
CA LEU A 54 -9.00 5.43 -5.05
C LEU A 54 -7.68 6.14 -5.38
N GLY A 55 -6.65 5.42 -5.87
CA GLY A 55 -5.35 5.99 -6.22
C GLY A 55 -4.45 6.37 -5.02
N VAL A 56 -4.83 5.95 -3.80
CA VAL A 56 -4.11 6.29 -2.55
C VAL A 56 -2.80 5.50 -2.38
N THR A 57 -2.66 4.32 -2.98
CA THR A 57 -1.46 3.46 -2.85
C THR A 57 -0.58 3.50 -4.11
N LYS A 58 -0.82 4.48 -5.00
CA LYS A 58 -0.10 4.64 -6.26
C LYS A 58 1.41 4.71 -6.05
N GLY A 59 2.13 3.94 -6.86
CA GLY A 59 3.59 3.89 -6.85
C GLY A 59 4.20 3.05 -5.74
N LEU A 60 3.42 2.54 -4.77
CA LEU A 60 3.99 1.82 -3.62
C LEU A 60 4.47 0.41 -4.00
N VAL A 61 3.72 -0.33 -4.81
CA VAL A 61 4.12 -1.69 -5.21
C VAL A 61 5.35 -1.69 -6.11
N GLN A 62 5.50 -0.69 -6.99
CA GLN A 62 6.70 -0.54 -7.82
C GLN A 62 7.94 -0.17 -6.98
N GLU A 63 7.74 0.55 -5.88
CA GLU A 63 8.83 0.96 -4.99
C GLU A 63 9.24 -0.14 -4.01
N PHE A 64 8.27 -0.83 -3.39
CA PHE A 64 8.51 -1.76 -2.30
C PHE A 64 8.34 -3.25 -2.68
N GLY A 65 7.83 -3.54 -3.88
CA GLY A 65 7.60 -4.88 -4.38
C GLY A 65 6.35 -5.56 -3.80
N ARG A 66 5.96 -6.67 -4.45
CA ARG A 66 4.75 -7.44 -4.09
C ARG A 66 4.83 -8.18 -2.76
N GLU A 67 6.02 -8.29 -2.18
CA GLU A 67 6.18 -8.86 -0.84
C GLU A 67 5.78 -7.88 0.27
N ARG A 68 5.73 -6.57 -0.04
CA ARG A 68 5.41 -5.50 0.91
C ARG A 68 4.08 -4.80 0.63
N VAL A 69 3.58 -4.89 -0.61
CA VAL A 69 2.25 -4.39 -1.00
C VAL A 69 1.43 -5.55 -1.58
N LEU A 70 0.45 -6.01 -0.81
CA LEU A 70 -0.20 -7.31 -0.95
C LEU A 70 -1.70 -7.15 -1.24
N ASP A 71 -2.14 -7.59 -2.41
CA ASP A 71 -3.58 -7.76 -2.67
C ASP A 71 -4.13 -8.94 -1.85
N THR A 72 -5.29 -8.77 -1.23
CA THR A 72 -5.99 -9.81 -0.47
C THR A 72 -7.24 -10.29 -1.21
N PRO A 73 -7.72 -11.53 -0.98
CA PRO A 73 -9.06 -11.92 -1.38
C PRO A 73 -10.12 -11.04 -0.68
N ILE A 74 -11.34 -11.03 -1.22
CA ILE A 74 -12.49 -10.36 -0.62
C ILE A 74 -12.97 -11.15 0.60
N THR A 75 -12.22 -11.02 1.70
CA THR A 75 -12.42 -11.73 2.96
C THR A 75 -11.83 -10.92 4.12
N GLU A 76 -12.59 -9.91 4.55
CA GLU A 76 -12.15 -8.90 5.50
C GLU A 76 -11.75 -9.52 6.84
N ALA A 77 -12.55 -10.44 7.36
CA ALA A 77 -12.21 -11.17 8.58
C ALA A 77 -10.90 -11.97 8.43
N GLY A 78 -10.64 -12.52 7.24
CA GLY A 78 -9.46 -13.31 6.95
C GLY A 78 -8.18 -12.47 6.98
N PHE A 79 -8.11 -11.42 6.17
CA PHE A 79 -6.89 -10.61 6.11
C PHE A 79 -6.70 -9.72 7.35
N ILE A 80 -7.77 -9.32 8.04
CA ILE A 80 -7.64 -8.66 9.35
C ILE A 80 -7.07 -9.63 10.39
N GLY A 81 -7.54 -10.89 10.42
CA GLY A 81 -6.97 -11.91 11.29
C GLY A 81 -5.49 -12.17 11.00
N ALA A 82 -5.12 -12.24 9.72
CA ALA A 82 -3.72 -12.36 9.29
C ALA A 82 -2.87 -11.15 9.73
N ALA A 83 -3.40 -9.92 9.59
CA ALA A 83 -2.73 -8.70 10.04
C ALA A 83 -2.47 -8.69 11.55
N VAL A 84 -3.46 -9.11 12.35
CA VAL A 84 -3.32 -9.25 13.81
C VAL A 84 -2.26 -10.29 14.16
N GLY A 85 -2.28 -11.45 13.49
CA GLY A 85 -1.29 -12.50 13.69
C GLY A 85 0.13 -12.02 13.37
N ALA A 86 0.31 -11.33 12.24
CA ALA A 86 1.59 -10.76 11.82
C ALA A 86 2.11 -9.74 12.86
N ALA A 87 1.27 -8.79 13.28
CA ALA A 87 1.65 -7.81 14.29
C ALA A 87 2.02 -8.47 15.63
N ALA A 88 1.31 -9.52 16.04
CA ALA A 88 1.59 -10.26 17.26
C ALA A 88 2.90 -11.06 17.20
N THR A 89 3.36 -11.46 16.00
CA THR A 89 4.59 -12.24 15.80
C THR A 89 5.80 -11.39 15.40
N GLY A 90 5.67 -10.06 15.40
CA GLY A 90 6.80 -9.13 15.30
C GLY A 90 7.01 -8.49 13.93
N LEU A 91 6.05 -8.65 13.01
CA LEU A 91 5.92 -7.73 11.87
C LEU A 91 5.52 -6.33 12.37
#